data_AF-R5V8E4-F1
#
_entry.id   AF-R5V8E4-F1
#
_cell.length_a   1.000
_cell.length_b   1.000
_cell.length_c   1.000
_cell.angle_alpha   90.00
_cell.angle_beta   90.00
_cell.angle_gamma   90.00
#
_symmetry.space_group_name_H-M   'P 1'
#
loop_
_entity.id
_entity.type
_entity.pdbx_description
1 polymer ?
#
loop_
_entity_poly.entity_id
_entity_poly.type
_entity_poly.pdbx_seq_one_letter_code
_entity_poly.pdbx_strand_id
1 'polypeptide(L)' 'MLPRKVDLEKNPSGTELKIAQHRELEKHGKYVAIPGDKTRTRIFVRNGEDAEKKIAAYLERINNRPQRWN' A
#
# COMPACT_ATOMS: atom_id res chain seq x y z
N MET A 1 28.48 16.59 2.48
CA MET A 1 27.13 16.62 1.86
C MET A 1 26.27 17.56 2.70
N LEU A 2 25.81 18.68 2.14
CA LEU A 2 24.91 19.58 2.86
C LEU A 2 23.54 18.90 3.01
N PRO A 3 22.94 18.86 4.21
CA PRO A 3 21.59 18.36 4.38
C PRO A 3 20.66 19.27 3.58
N ARG A 4 20.11 18.76 2.47
CA ARG A 4 19.02 19.45 1.79
C ARG A 4 17.89 19.52 2.81
N LYS A 5 17.57 20.71 3.27
CA LYS A 5 16.36 20.98 4.06
C LYS A 5 15.19 20.61 3.15
N VAL A 6 14.68 19.39 3.29
CA VAL A 6 13.52 18.95 2.53
C VAL A 6 12.36 19.79 3.07
N ASP A 7 11.71 20.53 2.18
CA ASP A 7 10.54 21.31 2.54
C ASP A 7 9.43 20.32 2.93
N LEU A 8 9.06 20.32 4.21
CA LEU A 8 8.04 19.41 4.75
C LEU A 8 6.62 19.91 4.50
N GLU A 9 6.45 21.17 4.10
CA GLU A 9 5.16 21.77 3.77
C GLU A 9 4.72 21.44 2.34
N LYS A 10 5.65 20.96 1.51
CA LYS A 10 5.39 20.65 0.10
C LYS A 10 5.66 19.21 -0.23
N ASN A 11 4.71 18.62 -0.94
CA ASN A 11 4.92 17.31 -1.54
C ASN A 11 6.08 17.36 -2.53
N PRO A 12 6.94 16.32 -2.57
CA PRO A 12 8.01 16.25 -3.56
C PRO A 12 7.44 16.19 -4.97
N SER A 13 8.25 16.65 -5.95
CA SER A 13 7.87 16.62 -7.36
C SER A 13 7.48 15.21 -7.81
N GLY A 14 6.42 15.12 -8.63
CA GLY A 14 5.88 13.84 -9.12
C GLY A 14 4.82 13.20 -8.21
N THR A 15 4.56 13.76 -7.02
CA THR A 15 3.51 13.25 -6.13
C THR A 15 2.12 13.31 -6.80
N GLU A 16 1.82 14.40 -7.49
CA GLU A 16 0.54 14.58 -8.20
C GLU A 16 0.34 13.52 -9.30
N LEU A 17 1.39 13.22 -10.07
CA LEU A 17 1.35 12.17 -11.09
C LEU A 17 1.08 10.81 -10.46
N LYS A 18 1.74 10.49 -9.34
CA LYS A 18 1.51 9.25 -8.59
C LYS A 18 0.08 9.16 -8.07
N ILE A 19 -0.47 10.26 -7.54
CA ILE A 19 -1.86 10.32 -7.07
C ILE A 19 -2.83 10.09 -8.24
N ALA A 20 -2.60 10.75 -9.38
CA ALA A 20 -3.44 10.60 -10.56
C ALA A 20 -3.46 9.15 -11.07
N GLN A 21 -2.28 8.52 -11.19
CA GLN A 21 -2.16 7.11 -11.55
C GLN A 21 -2.88 6.19 -10.55
N HIS A 22 -2.75 6.47 -9.25
CA HIS A 22 -3.42 5.69 -8.22
C HIS A 22 -4.94 5.79 -8.32
N ARG A 23 -5.47 7.00 -8.50
CA ARG A 23 -6.91 7.23 -8.69
C ARG A 23 -7.44 6.47 -9.91
N GLU A 24 -6.68 6.43 -11.00
CA GLU A 24 -7.08 5.66 -12.19
C GLU A 24 -7.15 4.16 -11.91
N LEU A 25 -6.19 3.62 -11.16
CA LEU A 25 -6.22 2.22 -10.74
C LEU A 25 -7.43 1.92 -9.83
N GLU A 26 -7.74 2.82 -8.91
CA GLU A 26 -8.86 2.67 -7.97
C GLU A 26 -10.24 2.65 -8.65
N LYS A 27 -10.39 3.27 -9.83
CA LYS A 27 -11.65 3.18 -10.59
C LYS A 27 -12.04 1.75 -10.97
N HIS A 28 -11.04 0.89 -11.15
CA HIS A 28 -11.24 -0.48 -11.62
C HIS A 28 -10.87 -1.53 -10.58
N GLY A 29 -10.11 -1.17 -9.54
CA GLY A 29 -9.78 -2.05 -8.43
C GLY A 29 -10.80 -2.02 -7.30
N LYS A 30 -10.55 -2.83 -6.26
CA LYS A 30 -11.36 -2.85 -5.05
C LYS A 30 -10.51 -3.10 -3.81
N TYR A 31 -10.93 -2.52 -2.70
CA TYR A 31 -10.37 -2.85 -1.39
C TYR A 31 -11.13 -4.05 -0.80
N VAL A 32 -10.42 -5.14 -0.54
CA VAL A 32 -10.98 -6.34 0.11
C VAL A 32 -10.53 -6.40 1.55
N ALA A 33 -11.43 -6.81 2.44
CA ALA A 33 -11.09 -7.09 3.83
C ALA A 33 -10.35 -8.42 3.93
N ILE A 34 -9.41 -8.52 4.86
CA ILE A 34 -8.74 -9.79 5.15
C ILE A 34 -9.67 -10.63 6.04
N PRO A 35 -10.05 -11.86 5.62
CA PRO A 35 -10.86 -12.74 6.43
C PRO A 35 -10.17 -13.07 7.76
N GLY A 36 -10.88 -12.92 8.87
CA GLY A 36 -10.35 -13.22 10.21
C GLY A 36 -9.45 -12.14 10.83
N ASP A 37 -9.19 -11.02 10.14
CA ASP A 37 -8.41 -9.92 10.70
C ASP A 37 -9.23 -9.07 11.70
N LYS A 38 -8.73 -9.00 12.94
CA LYS A 38 -9.33 -8.20 14.02
C LYS A 38 -9.05 -6.69 13.87
N THR A 39 -8.07 -6.32 13.05
CA THR A 39 -7.57 -4.94 12.92
C THR A 39 -8.23 -4.13 11.79
N ARG A 40 -9.24 -4.70 11.10
CA ARG A 40 -9.95 -4.09 9.97
C ARG A 40 -9.04 -3.71 8.78
N THR A 41 -7.93 -4.40 8.59
CA THR A 41 -7.03 -4.14 7.45
C THR A 41 -7.76 -4.45 6.13
N ARG A 42 -7.62 -3.52 5.19
CA ARG A 42 -8.10 -3.69 3.81
C ARG A 42 -6.91 -3.64 2.86
N ILE A 43 -6.90 -4.53 1.88
CA ILE A 43 -5.88 -4.56 0.84
C ILE A 43 -6.50 -4.18 -0.50
N PHE A 44 -5.77 -3.39 -1.28
CA PHE A 44 -6.18 -3.03 -2.63
C PHE A 44 -5.86 -4.17 -3.60
N VAL A 45 -6.85 -4.57 -4.40
CA VAL A 45 -6.73 -5.58 -5.45
C VAL A 45 -7.06 -4.91 -6.78
N ARG A 46 -6.15 -5.00 -7.75
CA ARG A 46 -6.35 -4.41 -9.08
C ARG A 46 -7.37 -5.23 -9.87
N ASN A 47 -7.95 -4.60 -10.90
CA ASN A 47 -8.82 -5.31 -11.82
C ASN A 47 -8.07 -6.47 -12.50
N GLY A 48 -8.66 -7.65 -12.52
CA GLY A 48 -8.06 -8.88 -13.07
C GLY A 48 -7.03 -9.57 -12.16
N GLU A 49 -6.70 -9.01 -10.99
CA GLU A 49 -5.91 -9.73 -9.98
C GLU A 49 -6.81 -10.63 -9.12
N ASP A 50 -6.25 -11.79 -8.74
CA ASP A 50 -6.92 -12.69 -7.81
C ASP A 50 -6.80 -12.18 -6.36
N ALA A 51 -7.94 -12.00 -5.71
CA ALA A 51 -8.01 -11.45 -4.36
C ALA A 51 -7.40 -12.39 -3.32
N GLU A 52 -7.61 -13.70 -3.45
CA GLU A 52 -7.10 -14.69 -2.48
C GLU A 52 -5.58 -14.75 -2.50
N LYS A 53 -4.97 -14.77 -3.70
CA LYS A 53 -3.51 -14.70 -3.86
C LYS A 53 -2.92 -13.44 -3.25
N LYS A 54 -3.58 -12.29 -3.39
CA LYS A 54 -3.14 -11.04 -2.73
C LYS A 54 -3.24 -11.11 -1.22
N ILE A 55 -4.32 -11.67 -0.69
CA ILE A 55 -4.50 -11.87 0.74
C ILE A 55 -3.42 -12.82 1.28
N ALA A 56 -3.18 -13.95 0.61
CA ALA A 56 -2.16 -14.92 0.99
C ALA A 56 -0.76 -14.31 1.00
N ALA A 57 -0.38 -13.59 -0.05
CA ALA A 57 0.91 -12.90 -0.13
C ALA A 57 1.07 -11.83 0.97
N TYR A 58 0.00 -11.11 1.30
CA TYR A 58 0.03 -10.17 2.43
C TYR A 58 0.27 -10.87 3.76
N LEU A 59 -0.46 -11.96 4.04
CA LEU A 59 -0.34 -12.74 5.27
C LEU A 59 1.06 -13.34 5.42
N GLU A 60 1.59 -13.92 4.34
CA GLU A 60 2.96 -14.45 4.30
C GLU A 60 3.99 -13.37 4.66
N ARG A 61 3.86 -12.17 4.07
CA ARG A 61 4.77 -11.05 4.35
C ARG A 61 4.70 -10.58 5.80
N ILE A 62 3.52 -10.55 6.41
CA ILE A 62 3.36 -10.12 7.81
C ILE A 62 3.89 -11.18 8.77
N ASN A 63 3.63 -12.46 8.50
CA ASN A 63 4.12 -13.57 9.35
C ASN A 63 5.64 -13.72 9.28
N ASN A 64 6.25 -13.45 8.13
CA ASN A 64 7.71 -13.49 7.93
C ASN A 64 8.38 -12.12 8.17
N ARG A 65 7.65 -11.13 8.70
CA ARG A 65 8.23 -9.81 8.91
C ARG A 65 9.31 -9.93 9.99
N PRO A 66 10.57 -9.54 9.72
CA PRO A 66 11.60 -9.53 10.74
C PRO A 66 11.15 -8.63 11.89
N GLN A 67 11.25 -9.13 13.12
CA GLN A 67 11.03 -8.34 14.32
C GLN A 67 12.02 -7.17 14.27
N ARG A 68 11.53 -5.97 13.98
CA ARG A 68 12.36 -4.77 14.00
C ARG A 68 12.22 -4.15 15.39
N TRP A 69 13.38 -3.97 16.02
CA TRP A 69 13.61 -3.46 17.37
C TRP A 69 13.33 -4.49 18.48
N ASN A 70 14.41 -5.00 19.07
CA ASN A 70 14.50 -5.39 20.48
C ASN A 70 14.95 -4.16 21.28
#